data_AF-A0A952P4N5-F1
#
_entry.id   AF-A0A952P4N5-F1
#
_cell.length_a   1.000
_cell.length_b   1.000
_cell.length_c   1.000
_cell.angle_alpha   90.00
_cell.angle_beta   90.00
_cell.angle_gamma   90.00
#
_symmetry.space_group_name_H-M   'P 1'
#
loop_
_entity.id
_entity.type
_entity.pdbx_description
1 polymer ?
#
loop_
_entity_poly.entity_id
_entity_poly.type
_entity_poly.pdbx_seq_one_letter_code
_entity_poly.pdbx_strand_id
1 'polypeptide(L)'
;MAVDKKTFDFLIAGVPYKLRTSHDDATVQELVDFVNDKMNQALAVTKNGSYQNAAVLTALNLAEALIPLKRKAHRELEKVEEKILKLSVELENTKGVRSAGL
;
A
#
# COMPACT_ATOMS: atom_id res chain seq x y z
N MET A 1 -10.30 17.75 -12.75
CA MET A 1 -9.56 17.29 -13.95
C MET A 1 -9.77 15.79 -14.07
N ALA A 2 -10.29 15.29 -15.18
CA ALA A 2 -10.45 13.85 -15.36
C ALA A 2 -9.05 13.24 -15.57
N VAL A 3 -8.62 12.37 -14.68
CA VAL A 3 -7.36 11.64 -14.85
C VAL A 3 -7.56 10.68 -16.02
N ASP A 4 -6.76 10.81 -17.07
CA ASP A 4 -6.83 9.94 -18.23
C ASP A 4 -6.51 8.49 -17.80
N LYS A 5 -7.38 7.55 -18.19
CA LYS A 5 -7.29 6.15 -17.78
C LYS A 5 -7.17 5.27 -19.02
N LYS A 6 -6.05 4.58 -19.13
CA LYS A 6 -5.77 3.59 -20.18
C LYS A 6 -6.25 2.21 -19.75
N THR A 7 -6.53 1.36 -20.73
CA THR A 7 -6.86 -0.05 -20.52
C THR A 7 -5.65 -0.89 -20.87
N PHE A 8 -5.29 -1.79 -19.98
CA PHE A 8 -4.17 -2.72 -20.11
C PHE A 8 -4.67 -4.15 -20.13
N ASP A 9 -4.21 -4.93 -21.10
CA ASP A 9 -4.45 -6.37 -21.18
C ASP A 9 -3.24 -7.11 -20.60
N PHE A 10 -3.46 -8.10 -19.74
CA PHE A 10 -2.40 -8.88 -19.11
C PHE A 10 -2.88 -10.27 -18.72
N LEU A 11 -1.94 -11.14 -18.33
CA LEU A 11 -2.21 -12.50 -17.91
C LEU A 11 -1.89 -12.68 -16.43
N ILE A 12 -2.81 -13.30 -15.68
CA ILE A 12 -2.54 -13.81 -14.34
C ILE A 12 -2.70 -15.32 -14.38
N ALA A 13 -1.61 -16.04 -14.10
CA ALA A 13 -1.58 -17.50 -14.13
C ALA A 13 -2.12 -18.09 -15.47
N GLY A 14 -1.80 -17.42 -16.58
CA GLY A 14 -2.25 -17.78 -17.93
C GLY A 14 -3.68 -17.34 -18.30
N VAL A 15 -4.44 -16.76 -17.37
CA VAL A 15 -5.80 -16.27 -17.61
C VAL A 15 -5.77 -14.78 -18.00
N PRO A 16 -6.44 -14.38 -19.09
CA PRO A 16 -6.43 -12.99 -19.56
C PRO A 16 -7.36 -12.09 -18.75
N TYR A 17 -6.88 -10.89 -18.43
CA TYR A 17 -7.60 -9.84 -17.70
C TYR A 17 -7.39 -8.47 -18.34
N LYS A 18 -8.26 -7.53 -17.97
CA LYS A 18 -8.19 -6.12 -18.35
C LYS A 18 -8.21 -5.23 -17.11
N LEU A 19 -7.30 -4.25 -17.06
CA LEU A 19 -7.25 -3.26 -15.99
C LEU A 19 -7.35 -1.86 -16.59
N ARG A 20 -8.32 -1.08 -16.13
CA ARG A 20 -8.45 0.34 -16.48
C ARG A 20 -7.86 1.20 -15.37
N THR A 21 -6.75 1.87 -15.65
CA THR A 21 -5.97 2.60 -14.64
C THR A 21 -5.32 3.85 -15.21
N SER A 22 -4.96 4.78 -14.33
CA SER A 22 -4.17 5.98 -14.64
C SER A 22 -2.67 5.79 -14.42
N HIS A 23 -2.27 4.61 -13.94
CA HIS A 23 -0.86 4.24 -13.82
C HIS A 23 -0.23 4.00 -15.20
N ASP A 24 1.09 4.17 -15.29
CA ASP A 24 1.86 3.87 -16.49
C ASP A 24 2.07 2.36 -16.68
N ASP A 25 2.48 1.99 -17.89
CA ASP A 25 2.71 0.63 -18.32
C ASP A 25 3.69 -0.12 -17.41
N ALA A 26 4.75 0.56 -16.96
CA ALA A 26 5.78 -0.02 -16.09
C ALA A 26 5.21 -0.40 -14.71
N THR A 27 4.44 0.51 -14.09
CA THR A 27 3.77 0.23 -12.82
C THR A 27 2.76 -0.91 -12.97
N VAL A 28 2.00 -0.94 -14.06
CA VAL A 28 1.04 -2.04 -14.32
C VAL A 28 1.78 -3.36 -14.48
N GLN A 29 2.90 -3.40 -15.20
CA GLN A 29 3.69 -4.61 -15.36
C GLN A 29 4.25 -5.11 -14.01
N GLU A 30 4.77 -4.21 -13.18
CA GLU A 30 5.26 -4.56 -11.83
C GLU A 30 4.14 -5.21 -10.98
N LEU A 31 2.92 -4.66 -11.03
CA LEU A 31 1.77 -5.24 -10.34
C LEU A 31 1.42 -6.64 -10.86
N VAL A 32 1.46 -6.85 -12.17
CA VAL A 32 1.17 -8.14 -12.80
C VAL A 32 2.21 -9.18 -12.41
N ASP A 33 3.49 -8.85 -12.49
CA ASP A 33 4.60 -9.73 -12.14
C ASP A 33 4.53 -10.13 -10.67
N PHE A 34 4.29 -9.15 -9.79
CA PHE A 34 4.17 -9.37 -8.36
C PHE A 34 3.00 -10.32 -8.01
N VAL A 35 1.83 -10.14 -8.63
CA VAL A 35 0.68 -11.03 -8.40
C VAL A 35 0.95 -12.43 -8.96
N ASN A 36 1.58 -12.54 -10.13
CA ASN A 36 1.95 -13.84 -10.71
C ASN A 36 2.92 -14.62 -9.84
N ASP A 37 3.93 -13.96 -9.28
CA ASP A 37 4.87 -14.59 -8.35
C ASP A 37 4.16 -15.14 -7.11
N LYS A 38 3.21 -14.37 -6.55
CA LYS A 38 2.41 -14.82 -5.41
C LYS A 38 1.46 -15.97 -5.78
N MET A 39 0.88 -15.93 -6.96
CA MET A 39 0.07 -17.04 -7.49
C MET A 39 0.89 -18.32 -7.65
N ASN A 40 2.11 -18.23 -8.19
CA ASN A 40 2.99 -19.39 -8.34
C ASN A 40 3.38 -20.01 -6.99
N GLN A 41 3.69 -19.17 -5.99
CA GLN A 41 3.95 -19.61 -4.61
C GLN A 41 2.72 -20.30 -4.01
N ALA A 42 1.52 -19.74 -4.22
CA ALA A 42 0.29 -20.31 -3.70
C ALA A 42 -0.09 -21.63 -4.40
N LEU A 43 0.08 -21.72 -5.71
CA LEU A 43 -0.18 -22.94 -6.49
C LEU A 43 0.65 -24.11 -5.98
N ALA A 44 1.93 -23.88 -5.67
CA ALA A 44 2.86 -24.90 -5.18
C ALA A 44 2.42 -25.58 -3.87
N VAL A 45 1.59 -24.91 -3.06
CA VAL A 45 1.10 -25.43 -1.77
C VAL A 45 -0.37 -25.86 -1.81
N THR A 46 -1.07 -25.65 -2.94
CA THR A 46 -2.47 -26.04 -3.08
C THR A 46 -2.61 -27.48 -3.55
N LYS A 47 -3.59 -28.20 -3.01
CA LYS A 47 -3.91 -29.56 -3.47
C LYS A 47 -4.35 -29.51 -4.95
N ASN A 48 -3.68 -30.30 -5.80
CA ASN A 48 -3.94 -30.46 -7.22
C ASN A 48 -3.78 -29.19 -8.10
N GLY A 49 -3.09 -28.14 -7.62
CA GLY A 49 -2.87 -26.93 -8.43
C GLY A 49 -4.16 -26.15 -8.76
N SER A 50 -5.12 -26.14 -7.83
CA SER A 50 -6.36 -25.36 -8.00
C SER A 50 -6.07 -23.86 -8.06
N TYR A 51 -6.21 -23.25 -9.24
CA TYR A 51 -6.05 -21.81 -9.44
C TYR A 51 -6.99 -20.97 -8.57
N GLN A 52 -8.21 -21.46 -8.30
CA GLN A 52 -9.15 -20.76 -7.43
C GLN A 52 -8.62 -20.73 -5.98
N ASN A 53 -8.14 -21.85 -5.46
CA ASN A 53 -7.59 -21.91 -4.10
C ASN A 53 -6.30 -21.09 -4.01
N ALA A 54 -5.46 -21.13 -5.04
CA ALA A 54 -4.26 -20.33 -5.11
C ALA A 54 -4.57 -18.82 -5.15
N ALA A 55 -5.62 -18.40 -5.85
CA ALA A 55 -6.07 -17.00 -5.89
C ALA A 55 -6.53 -16.52 -4.51
N VAL A 56 -7.30 -17.33 -3.78
CA VAL A 56 -7.73 -17.03 -2.41
C VAL A 56 -6.51 -16.91 -1.48
N LEU A 57 -5.56 -17.85 -1.56
CA LEU A 57 -4.36 -17.81 -0.73
C LEU A 57 -3.45 -16.63 -1.08
N THR A 58 -3.33 -16.30 -2.37
CA THR A 58 -2.61 -15.11 -2.85
C THR A 58 -3.24 -13.84 -2.27
N ALA A 59 -4.56 -13.70 -2.34
CA ALA A 59 -5.26 -12.57 -1.75
C ALA A 59 -5.02 -12.45 -0.24
N LEU A 60 -5.03 -13.59 0.48
CA LEU A 60 -4.76 -13.61 1.92
C LEU A 60 -3.33 -13.17 2.24
N ASN A 61 -2.33 -13.70 1.53
CA ASN A 61 -0.93 -13.33 1.69
C ASN A 61 -0.70 -11.83 1.43
N LEU A 62 -1.36 -11.27 0.41
CA LEU A 62 -1.30 -9.84 0.11
C LEU A 62 -1.95 -8.99 1.20
N ALA A 63 -3.11 -9.42 1.72
CA ALA A 63 -3.78 -8.74 2.82
C ALA A 63 -2.94 -8.78 4.11
N GLU A 64 -2.30 -9.91 4.41
CA GLU A 64 -1.39 -10.07 5.54
C GLU A 64 -0.17 -9.16 5.42
N ALA A 65 0.37 -8.92 4.23
CA ALA A 65 1.45 -7.95 4.06
C ALA A 65 0.96 -6.50 4.22
N LEU A 66 -0.20 -6.17 3.65
CA LEU A 66 -0.71 -4.80 3.58
C LEU A 66 -1.22 -4.27 4.92
N ILE A 67 -2.01 -5.06 5.66
CA ILE A 67 -2.69 -4.59 6.88
C ILE A 67 -1.69 -4.18 7.98
N PRO A 68 -0.68 -4.98 8.33
CA PRO A 68 0.36 -4.60 9.30
C PRO A 68 1.20 -3.42 8.83
N LEU A 69 1.52 -3.34 7.53
CA LEU A 69 2.25 -2.21 6.95
C LEU A 69 1.47 -0.91 7.14
N LYS A 70 0.18 -0.90 6.81
CA LYS A 70 -0.71 0.26 7.01
C LYS A 70 -0.78 0.66 8.49
N ARG A 71 -0.93 -0.33 9.40
CA ARG A 71 -0.94 -0.08 10.85
C ARG A 71 0.37 0.52 11.35
N LYS A 72 1.50 0.06 10.84
CA LYS A 72 2.82 0.59 11.19
C LYS A 72 2.97 2.03 10.69
N ALA A 73 2.62 2.30 9.43
CA ALA A 73 2.69 3.64 8.86
C ALA A 73 1.83 4.65 9.64
N HIS A 74 0.60 4.27 10.02
CA HIS A 74 -0.28 5.13 10.81
C HIS A 74 0.32 5.47 12.18
N ARG A 75 0.85 4.48 12.90
CA ARG A 75 1.51 4.73 14.20
C ARG A 75 2.73 5.63 14.09
N GLU A 76 3.51 5.51 13.02
CA GLU A 76 4.66 6.40 12.82
C GLU A 76 4.22 7.83 12.49
N LEU A 77 3.12 8.02 11.76
CA LEU A 77 2.53 9.34 11.54
C LEU A 77 2.02 9.97 12.84
N GLU A 78 1.28 9.22 13.66
CA GLU A 78 0.80 9.69 14.98
C GLU A 78 1.96 10.18 15.86
N LYS A 79 3.07 9.43 15.91
CA LYS A 79 4.28 9.84 16.66
C LYS A 79 4.89 11.14 16.15
N VAL A 80 4.87 11.37 14.83
CA VAL A 80 5.38 12.60 14.23
C VAL A 80 4.46 13.76 14.56
N GLU A 81 3.14 13.59 14.43
CA GLU A 81 2.13 14.58 14.78
C GLU A 81 2.21 14.99 16.26
N GLU A 82 2.33 14.02 17.17
CA GLU A 82 2.51 14.28 18.60
C GLU A 82 3.77 15.09 18.91
N LYS A 83 4.89 14.80 18.23
CA LYS A 83 6.14 15.56 18.40
C LYS A 83 6.01 16.99 17.88
N ILE A 84 5.37 17.17 16.72
CA ILE A 84 5.11 18.50 16.15
C ILE A 84 4.23 19.32 17.09
N LEU A 85 3.19 18.71 17.66
CA LEU A 85 2.30 19.38 18.61
C LEU A 85 3.06 19.81 19.87
N LYS A 86 3.88 18.93 20.46
CA LYS A 86 4.71 19.26 21.63
C LYS A 86 5.66 20.42 21.35
N LEU A 87 6.38 20.37 20.23
CA LEU A 87 7.30 21.44 19.83
C LEU A 87 6.57 22.77 19.59
N SER A 88 5.38 22.74 19.00
CA SER A 88 4.56 23.94 18.79
C SER A 88 4.17 24.60 20.11
N VAL A 89 3.74 23.80 21.10
CA VAL A 89 3.42 24.29 22.45
C VAL A 89 4.65 24.87 23.15
N GLU A 90 5.80 24.21 23.06
CA GLU A 90 7.06 24.71 23.64
C GLU A 90 7.49 26.06 23.02
N LEU A 91 7.31 26.23 21.70
CA LEU A 91 7.60 27.47 21.00
C LEU A 91 6.66 28.62 21.38
N GLU A 92 5.37 28.34 21.59
CA GLU A 92 4.41 29.34 22.06
C GLU A 92 4.74 29.80 23.48
N ASN A 93 5.06 28.85 24.37
CA ASN A 93 5.42 29.15 25.75
C ASN A 93 6.71 29.98 25.85
N THR A 94 7.71 29.72 25.01
CA THR A 94 8.95 30.52 24.99
C THR A 94 8.75 31.93 24.43
N LYS A 95 7.79 32.15 23.53
CA LYS A 95 7.42 33.49 23.04
C LYS A 95 6.63 34.29 24.08
N GLY A 96 5.70 33.65 24.81
CA GLY A 96 4.91 34.29 25.86
C GLY A 96 5.74 34.79 27.06
N VAL A 97 6.82 34.09 27.40
CA VAL A 97 7.74 34.51 28.47
C VAL A 97 8.55 35.77 28.10
N ARG A 98 8.86 35.99 26.81
CA ARG A 98 9.61 37.18 26.34
C ARG A 98 8.78 38.48 26.36
N SER A 99 7.45 38.41 26.29
CA SER A 99 6.57 39.58 26.34
C SER A 99 6.16 40.00 27.76
N ALA A 100 6.34 39.15 28.76
CA ALA A 100 5.99 39.44 30.17
C ALA A 100 7.17 39.98 31.01
N GLY A 101 8.36 40.13 30.40
CA GLY A 101 9.59 40.56 31.05
C GLY A 101 10.11 41.94 30.63
N LEU A 102 9.27 42.80 30.04
CA LEU A 102 9.57 44.20 29.70
C LEU A 102 8.55 45.12 30.35
#